data_AF-A0AA38CDA7-F1
#
_entry.id   AF-A0AA38CDA7-F1
#
_cell.length_a   1.000
_cell.length_b   1.000
_cell.length_c   1.000
_cell.angle_alpha   90.00
_cell.angle_beta   90.00
_cell.angle_gamma   90.00
#
_symmetry.space_group_name_H-M   'P 1'
#
loop_
_entity.id
_entity.type
_entity.pdbx_description
1 polymer ?
#
loop_
_entity_poly.entity_id
_entity_poly.type
_entity_poly.pdbx_seq_one_letter_code
_entity_poly.pdbx_strand_id
1 'polypeptide(L)'
;MVCFPFQEQIHGYLDLAGREENTELMLSVPPIEIDTNQLKGSLHPGKDGTDPNCWAEPGGKSFMLRSKTYLKDYSKAPGGDPLLKLLAVDWFKSEDKIEKVATHPRCVVQ
;
A
#
# COMPACT_ATOMS: atom_id res chain seq x y z
N MET A 1 3.93 4.26 13.17
CA MET A 1 3.19 3.02 12.87
C MET A 1 1.77 3.18 13.42
N VAL A 2 0.86 3.67 12.58
CA VAL A 2 -0.56 3.80 12.95
C VAL A 2 -1.30 2.70 12.23
N CYS A 3 -1.71 1.69 12.99
CA CYS A 3 -2.64 0.67 12.53
C CYS A 3 -4.04 1.30 12.58
N PHE A 4 -4.57 1.74 11.45
CA PHE A 4 -5.98 2.07 11.37
C PHE A 4 -6.78 0.76 11.29
N PRO A 5 -7.80 0.55 12.14
CA PRO A 5 -8.76 -0.51 11.93
C PRO A 5 -9.66 -0.07 10.76
N PHE A 6 -9.34 -0.52 9.55
CA PHE A 6 -10.27 -0.43 8.43
C PHE A 6 -11.39 -1.45 8.67
N GLN A 7 -12.47 -0.97 9.26
CA GLN A 7 -13.68 -1.74 9.47
C GLN A 7 -14.60 -1.53 8.28
N GLU A 8 -14.45 -2.36 7.25
CA GLU A 8 -15.53 -2.58 6.30
C GLU A 8 -16.42 -3.70 6.81
N GLN A 9 -17.64 -3.31 7.13
CA GLN A 9 -18.72 -4.15 7.61
C GLN A 9 -19.57 -4.49 6.40
N ILE A 10 -19.33 -5.65 5.78
CA ILE A 10 -20.19 -6.15 4.70
C ILE A 10 -20.97 -7.34 5.25
N HIS A 11 -22.19 -7.06 5.71
CA HIS A 11 -23.20 -8.06 6.06
C HIS A 11 -24.28 -8.03 4.98
N GLY A 12 -24.44 -9.14 4.26
CA GLY A 12 -25.52 -9.27 3.27
C GLY A 12 -25.28 -10.42 2.30
N TYR A 13 -25.55 -11.64 2.75
CA TYR A 13 -25.72 -12.81 1.90
C TYR A 13 -27.03 -12.69 1.12
N LEU A 14 -27.00 -12.81 -0.21
CA LEU A 14 -28.05 -13.44 -1.01
C LEU A 14 -27.45 -13.96 -2.33
N ASP A 15 -27.86 -15.18 -2.64
CA ASP A 15 -27.47 -16.03 -3.77
C ASP A 15 -28.09 -15.53 -5.10
N LEU A 16 -27.57 -16.06 -6.21
CA LEU A 16 -28.05 -16.01 -7.61
C LEU A 16 -27.43 -14.97 -8.57
N ALA A 17 -26.59 -15.52 -9.45
CA ALA A 17 -26.48 -15.20 -10.88
C ALA A 17 -26.37 -13.70 -11.26
N GLY A 18 -25.20 -13.12 -11.00
CA GLY A 18 -24.76 -11.88 -11.64
C GLY A 18 -23.26 -11.93 -11.81
N ARG A 19 -22.78 -11.94 -13.04
CA ARG A 19 -21.38 -11.71 -13.39
C ARG A 19 -21.06 -10.25 -13.03
N GLU A 20 -20.77 -9.98 -11.76
CA GLU A 20 -20.10 -8.74 -11.37
C GLU A 20 -18.64 -8.91 -11.74
N GLU A 21 -18.32 -8.54 -12.98
CA GLU A 21 -16.95 -8.15 -13.29
C GLU A 21 -16.65 -6.96 -12.39
N ASN A 22 -15.88 -7.20 -11.33
CA ASN A 22 -15.19 -6.16 -10.59
C ASN A 22 -14.28 -5.45 -11.59
N THR A 23 -14.79 -4.44 -12.30
CA THR A 23 -14.03 -3.56 -13.18
C THR A 23 -13.24 -2.54 -12.36
N GLU A 24 -12.61 -2.99 -11.28
CA GLU A 24 -11.67 -2.16 -10.55
C GLU A 24 -10.31 -2.34 -11.21
N LEU A 25 -9.80 -1.22 -11.75
CA LEU A 25 -8.64 -1.09 -12.64
C LEU A 25 -8.94 -1.51 -14.09
N MET A 26 -9.42 -0.58 -14.92
CA MET A 26 -9.45 -0.74 -16.38
C MET A 26 -8.03 -1.02 -16.90
N LEU A 27 -7.69 -2.30 -17.04
CA LEU A 27 -6.48 -2.83 -17.70
C LEU A 27 -6.45 -2.57 -19.21
N SER A 28 -7.47 -1.91 -19.77
CA SER A 28 -7.57 -1.58 -21.20
C SER A 28 -6.64 -0.45 -21.63
N VAL A 29 -6.03 0.27 -20.69
CA VAL A 29 -5.04 1.30 -20.96
C VAL A 29 -3.65 0.66 -20.95
N PRO A 30 -2.81 0.88 -21.99
CA PRO A 30 -1.44 0.35 -21.98
C PRO A 30 -0.66 0.93 -20.79
N PRO A 31 0.15 0.10 -20.09
CA PRO A 31 0.97 0.57 -18.97
C PRO A 31 1.88 1.72 -19.40
N ILE A 32 1.91 2.78 -18.58
CA ILE A 32 2.90 3.84 -18.74
C ILE A 32 4.21 3.36 -18.13
N GLU A 33 5.29 3.39 -18.90
CA GLU A 33 6.63 3.14 -18.38
C GLU A 33 7.10 4.35 -17.59
N ILE A 34 7.28 4.16 -16.28
CA ILE A 34 7.83 5.17 -15.39
C ILE A 34 9.31 4.85 -15.22
N ASP A 35 10.19 5.80 -15.59
CA ASP A 35 11.61 5.69 -15.31
C ASP A 35 11.85 5.87 -13.80
N THR A 36 12.01 4.76 -13.10
CA THR A 36 12.20 4.73 -11.65
C THR A 36 13.50 5.39 -11.20
N ASN A 37 14.49 5.57 -12.09
CA ASN A 37 15.77 6.19 -11.73
C ASN A 37 15.64 7.70 -11.46
N GLN A 38 14.56 8.32 -11.93
CA GLN A 38 14.26 9.73 -11.71
C GLN A 38 13.62 9.99 -10.34
N LEU A 39 13.04 8.95 -9.73
CA LEU A 39 12.38 9.04 -8.44
C LEU A 39 13.39 8.67 -7.36
N LYS A 40 13.93 9.68 -6.68
CA LYS A 40 14.88 9.50 -5.59
C LYS A 40 14.35 10.18 -4.34
N GLY A 41 14.04 9.35 -3.34
CA GLY A 41 13.78 9.83 -1.99
C GLY A 41 15.08 10.11 -1.23
N SER A 42 14.96 10.84 -0.15
CA SER A 42 16.06 11.18 0.76
C SER A 42 16.59 9.97 1.51
N LEU A 43 15.82 8.88 1.60
CA LEU A 43 16.28 7.60 2.15
C LEU A 43 16.64 6.59 1.08
N HIS A 44 17.69 5.83 1.36
CA HIS A 44 18.10 4.69 0.56
C HIS A 44 17.36 3.39 0.98
N PRO A 45 17.23 2.43 0.05
CA PRO A 45 16.78 1.08 0.39
C PRO A 45 17.80 0.39 1.32
N GLY A 46 17.31 -0.21 2.39
CA GLY A 46 18.12 -0.95 3.37
C GLY A 46 18.62 -2.28 2.79
N LYS A 47 19.83 -2.67 3.20
CA LYS A 47 20.49 -3.89 2.70
C LYS A 47 20.19 -5.11 3.58
N ASP A 48 20.54 -5.03 4.86
CA ASP A 48 20.65 -6.22 5.73
C ASP A 48 19.96 -6.05 7.10
N GLY A 49 18.96 -5.17 7.19
CA GLY A 49 18.16 -4.95 8.41
C GLY A 49 18.89 -4.28 9.58
N THR A 50 20.20 -4.08 9.48
CA THR A 50 21.03 -3.35 10.47
C THR A 50 21.42 -1.95 9.98
N ASP A 51 21.00 -1.60 8.77
CA ASP A 51 21.31 -0.33 8.13
C ASP A 51 20.46 0.80 8.78
N PRO A 52 21.07 1.83 9.39
CA PRO A 52 20.32 2.93 9.97
C PRO A 52 19.82 3.89 8.87
N ASN A 53 18.72 4.58 9.13
CA ASN A 53 18.18 5.61 8.23
C ASN A 53 17.89 5.09 6.81
N CYS A 54 17.40 3.87 6.68
CA CYS A 54 16.98 3.29 5.41
C CYS A 54 15.48 2.99 5.39
N TRP A 55 14.95 2.64 4.21
CA TRP A 55 13.61 2.06 4.08
C TRP A 55 13.68 0.65 3.53
N ALA A 56 12.67 -0.18 3.82
CA ALA A 56 12.54 -1.51 3.24
C ALA A 56 11.08 -1.71 2.79
N GLU A 57 10.90 -2.32 1.62
CA GLU A 57 9.57 -2.71 1.17
C GLU A 57 9.10 -3.89 2.02
N PRO A 58 7.94 -3.79 2.69
CA PRO A 58 7.40 -4.92 3.41
C PRO A 58 6.92 -5.95 2.39
N GLY A 59 7.63 -7.08 2.28
CA GLY A 59 7.29 -8.13 1.33
C GLY A 59 5.88 -8.69 1.54
N GLY A 60 5.30 -9.23 0.48
CA GLY A 60 3.93 -9.75 0.44
C GLY A 60 3.59 -10.85 1.46
N LYS A 61 4.63 -11.56 1.93
CA LYS A 61 4.51 -12.62 2.93
C LYS A 61 4.37 -12.09 4.36
N SER A 62 4.73 -10.84 4.60
CA SER A 62 4.66 -10.20 5.91
C SER A 62 3.23 -9.78 6.27
N PHE A 63 2.36 -9.63 5.27
CA PHE A 63 0.96 -9.28 5.46
C PHE A 63 0.10 -10.54 5.43
N MET A 64 -0.42 -10.91 6.61
CA MET A 64 -1.30 -12.05 6.77
C MET A 64 -2.76 -11.61 6.63
N LEU A 65 -3.36 -11.90 5.47
CA LEU A 65 -4.76 -11.61 5.19
C LEU A 65 -5.66 -12.71 5.76
N ARG A 66 -6.87 -12.33 6.18
CA ARG A 66 -7.89 -13.31 6.56
C ARG A 66 -8.26 -14.12 5.33
N SER A 67 -8.16 -15.45 5.42
CA SER A 67 -8.55 -16.32 4.33
C SER A 67 -10.06 -16.23 4.08
N LYS A 68 -10.51 -16.73 2.92
CA LYS A 68 -11.94 -16.83 2.61
C LYS A 68 -12.72 -17.67 3.62
N THR A 69 -12.04 -18.58 4.32
CA THR A 69 -12.63 -19.49 5.33
C THR A 69 -12.37 -19.05 6.77
N TYR A 70 -11.81 -17.86 6.99
CA TYR A 70 -11.39 -17.37 8.31
C TYR A 70 -12.49 -17.44 9.38
N LEU A 71 -13.75 -17.20 9.05
CA LEU A 71 -14.84 -17.28 10.03
C LEU A 71 -15.08 -18.71 10.55
N LYS A 72 -14.60 -19.74 9.84
CA LYS A 72 -14.75 -21.15 10.20
C LYS A 72 -13.48 -21.70 10.86
N ASP A 73 -12.33 -21.37 10.31
CA ASP A 73 -11.04 -21.98 10.69
C ASP A 73 -10.05 -20.99 11.34
N TYR A 74 -10.40 -19.70 11.39
CA TYR A 74 -9.56 -18.60 11.87
C TYR A 74 -8.17 -18.53 11.19
N SER A 75 -8.05 -19.10 9.98
CA SER A 75 -6.79 -19.21 9.25
C SER A 75 -6.42 -17.93 8.49
N LYS A 76 -5.15 -17.53 8.59
CA LYS A 76 -4.61 -16.41 7.80
C LYS A 76 -3.68 -16.94 6.73
N ALA A 77 -3.69 -16.29 5.58
CA ALA A 77 -2.80 -16.60 4.46
C ALA A 77 -1.92 -15.38 4.13
N PRO A 78 -0.69 -15.59 3.63
CA PRO A 78 0.12 -14.48 3.12
C PRO A 78 -0.58 -13.79 1.95
N GLY A 79 -0.53 -12.46 1.90
CA GLY A 79 -1.22 -11.64 0.90
C GLY A 79 -0.65 -11.76 -0.52
N GLY A 80 0.53 -12.36 -0.69
CA GLY A 80 1.22 -12.40 -1.97
C GLY A 80 1.84 -11.05 -2.32
N ASP A 81 2.45 -10.95 -3.51
CA ASP A 81 3.19 -9.76 -3.89
C ASP A 81 2.27 -8.53 -4.00
N PRO A 82 2.68 -7.38 -3.45
CA PRO A 82 1.86 -6.18 -3.49
C PRO A 82 1.68 -5.70 -4.93
N LEU A 83 0.48 -5.18 -5.22
CA LEU A 83 0.18 -4.60 -6.53
C LEU A 83 1.00 -3.32 -6.79
N LEU A 84 1.17 -2.50 -5.75
CA LEU A 84 1.93 -1.26 -5.81
C LEU A 84 3.36 -1.50 -5.34
N LYS A 85 4.32 -0.90 -6.04
CA LYS A 85 5.74 -0.92 -5.67
C LYS A 85 6.13 0.40 -5.02
N LEU A 86 6.87 0.32 -3.93
CA LEU A 86 7.44 1.51 -3.29
C LEU A 86 8.62 2.04 -4.13
N LEU A 87 8.53 3.29 -4.59
CA LEU A 87 9.53 3.90 -5.48
C LEU A 87 10.52 4.82 -4.75
N ALA A 88 10.06 5.60 -3.76
CA ALA A 88 10.89 6.56 -3.03
C ALA A 88 10.31 6.84 -1.63
N VAL A 89 11.19 7.16 -0.67
CA VAL A 89 10.82 7.56 0.70
C VAL A 89 11.65 8.77 1.13
N ASP A 90 10.98 9.77 1.70
CA ASP A 90 11.59 11.01 2.18
C ASP A 90 11.41 11.20 3.68
N TRP A 91 12.37 11.90 4.31
CA TRP A 91 12.19 12.41 5.67
C TRP A 91 11.63 13.81 5.61
N PHE A 92 10.41 13.95 6.08
CA PHE A 92 9.83 15.26 6.31
C PHE A 92 9.90 15.58 7.80
N LYS A 93 10.73 16.57 8.17
CA LYS A 93 10.83 17.09 9.54
C LYS A 93 10.18 18.47 9.61
N SER A 94 9.23 18.64 10.51
CA SER A 94 8.61 19.93 10.80
C SER A 94 8.37 20.04 12.30
N GLU A 95 8.49 21.26 12.84
CA GLU A 95 8.13 21.58 14.23
C GLU A 95 6.62 21.88 14.36
N ASP A 96 5.97 22.15 13.23
CA ASP A 96 4.54 22.45 13.13
C ASP A 96 3.71 21.18 12.82
N LYS A 97 2.38 21.29 12.98
CA LYS A 97 1.46 20.19 12.68
C LYS A 97 1.61 19.69 11.24
N ILE A 98 1.92 18.40 11.10
CA ILE A 98 2.13 17.70 9.83
C ILE A 98 0.84 17.51 8.99
N GLU A 99 -0.30 17.95 9.50
CA GLU A 99 -1.59 17.92 8.80
C GLU A 99 -1.60 18.76 7.50
N LYS A 100 -0.62 19.67 7.34
CA LYS A 100 -0.54 20.63 6.24
C LYS A 100 0.60 20.39 5.25
N VAL A 101 1.16 19.18 5.21
CA VAL A 101 2.28 18.87 4.27
C VAL A 101 1.85 19.07 2.82
N ALA A 102 0.65 18.64 2.46
CA ALA A 102 0.11 18.80 1.11
C ALA A 102 -0.17 20.27 0.72
N THR A 103 -0.30 21.18 1.68
CA THR A 103 -0.54 22.61 1.40
C THR A 103 0.74 23.44 1.42
N HIS A 104 1.91 22.81 1.51
CA HIS A 104 3.17 23.55 1.43
C HIS A 104 3.31 24.10 -0.01
N PRO A 105 3.62 25.40 -0.20
CA PRO A 105 3.78 25.99 -1.54
C PRO A 105 4.86 25.37 -2.46
N ARG A 106 5.64 24.40 -1.95
CA ARG A 106 6.60 23.62 -2.75
C ARG A 106 6.19 22.13 -2.87
N CYS A 107 4.98 21.79 -2.45
CA CYS A 107 4.42 20.46 -2.64
C CYS A 107 4.07 20.30 -4.13
N VAL A 108 4.65 19.30 -4.78
CA VAL A 108 4.46 19.03 -6.21
C VAL A 108 3.11 18.35 -6.49
N VAL A 109 2.35 17.99 -5.45
CA VAL A 109 1.11 17.21 -5.51
C VAL A 109 -0.15 18.08 -5.40
N GLN A 110 -0.04 19.42 -5.54
CA GLN A 110 -1.18 20.34 -5.54
C GLN A 110 -1.82 20.54 -6.90
#